data_AF-A0AA37BN97-F1
#
_entry.id   AF-A0AA37BN97-F1
#
_cell.length_a   1.000
_cell.length_b   1.000
_cell.length_c   1.000
_cell.angle_alpha   90.00
_cell.angle_beta   90.00
_cell.angle_gamma   90.00
#
_symmetry.space_group_name_H-M   'P 1'
#
loop_
_entity.id
_entity.type
_entity.pdbx_description
1 polymer ?
#
loop_
_entity_poly.entity_id
_entity_poly.type
_entity_poly.pdbx_seq_one_letter_code
_entity_poly.pdbx_strand_id
1 'polypeptide(L)'
;MSPVPAPRPNGRHGMTRRFEVGGAQGYLITSMAADGTLTEVMVRLGKHGSTLAGLADALHHTVNLGLRHGAPVVEVIQALLDAAYDPRGMTNDPEVPTASSITDYVARRLALDFVPYGERVRLSVLTPAEQTALTSHHAAAADDDEATALRPRGRVPATV
;
A
#
# COMPACT_ATOMS: atom_id res chain seq x y z
N MET A 1 16.71 20.84 -44.18
CA MET A 1 16.70 20.84 -42.69
C MET A 1 15.51 20.01 -42.27
N SER A 2 15.76 18.82 -41.70
CA SER A 2 14.68 18.02 -41.11
C SER A 2 14.13 18.76 -39.89
N PRO A 3 12.81 18.70 -39.62
CA PRO A 3 12.22 19.41 -38.50
C PRO A 3 12.75 18.86 -37.19
N VAL A 4 13.05 19.76 -36.25
CA VAL A 4 13.36 19.43 -34.85
C VAL A 4 12.14 18.68 -34.27
N PRO A 5 12.33 17.51 -33.63
CA PRO A 5 11.22 16.81 -32.97
C PRO A 5 10.58 17.74 -31.94
N ALA A 6 9.25 17.81 -31.93
CA ALA A 6 8.53 18.52 -30.88
C ALA A 6 8.96 17.99 -29.50
N PRO A 7 9.06 18.86 -28.46
CA PRO A 7 9.31 18.41 -27.10
C PRO A 7 8.27 17.35 -26.74
N ARG A 8 8.71 16.13 -26.44
CA ARG A 8 7.82 15.09 -25.93
C ARG A 8 7.21 15.65 -24.64
N PRO A 9 5.88 15.68 -24.47
CA PRO A 9 5.29 16.07 -23.20
C PRO A 9 5.94 15.20 -22.13
N ASN A 10 6.52 15.85 -21.12
CA ASN A 10 7.39 15.21 -20.15
C ASN A 10 6.51 14.36 -19.21
N GLY A 11 6.02 13.22 -19.72
CA GLY A 11 4.96 12.39 -19.15
C GLY A 11 5.43 11.50 -18.01
N ARG A 12 6.42 11.96 -17.24
CA ARG A 12 6.88 11.34 -16.00
C ARG A 12 6.41 12.23 -14.86
N HIS A 13 5.30 11.85 -14.24
CA HIS A 13 4.86 12.44 -12.99
C HIS A 13 5.47 11.64 -11.85
N GLY A 14 6.05 12.32 -10.86
CA GLY A 14 6.62 11.67 -9.69
C GLY A 14 6.14 12.31 -8.40
N MET A 15 6.11 11.52 -7.33
CA MET A 15 5.77 11.97 -5.99
C MET A 15 6.98 11.79 -5.09
N THR A 16 7.25 12.77 -4.22
CA THR A 16 8.23 12.66 -3.14
C THR A 16 7.50 12.75 -1.82
N ARG A 17 7.59 11.70 -1.01
CA ARG A 17 7.03 11.63 0.34
C ARG A 17 8.14 11.49 1.35
N ARG A 18 8.24 12.46 2.27
CA ARG A 18 9.04 12.28 3.48
C ARG A 18 8.30 11.38 4.44
N PHE A 19 8.98 10.40 5.00
CA PHE A 19 8.41 9.50 5.99
C PHE A 19 9.30 9.34 7.22
N GLU A 20 8.70 8.87 8.30
CA GLU A 20 9.36 8.42 9.51
C GLU A 20 8.77 7.07 9.91
N VAL A 21 9.60 6.10 10.29
CA VAL A 21 9.19 4.79 10.81
C VAL A 21 10.06 4.46 12.01
N GLY A 22 9.47 4.33 13.19
CA GLY A 22 10.22 3.97 14.40
C GLY A 22 11.38 4.94 14.70
N GLY A 23 11.21 6.24 14.42
CA GLY A 23 12.23 7.27 14.58
C GLY A 23 13.25 7.38 13.44
N ALA A 24 13.23 6.47 12.47
CA ALA A 24 14.08 6.55 11.28
C ALA A 24 13.39 7.35 10.18
N GLN A 25 14.05 8.39 9.70
CA GLN A 25 13.52 9.28 8.65
C GLN A 25 14.07 8.93 7.27
N GLY A 26 13.21 9.07 6.26
CA GLY A 26 13.57 8.81 4.88
C GLY A 26 12.70 9.54 3.87
N TYR A 27 13.01 9.32 2.60
CA TYR A 27 12.21 9.79 1.47
C TYR A 27 11.84 8.61 0.58
N LEU A 28 10.56 8.50 0.27
CA LEU A 28 10.03 7.63 -0.78
C LEU A 28 9.76 8.51 -2.00
N ILE A 29 10.36 8.15 -3.12
CA ILE A 29 10.22 8.85 -4.39
C ILE A 29 9.70 7.85 -5.41
N THR A 30 8.59 8.17 -6.04
CA THR A 30 7.97 7.32 -7.07
C THR A 30 7.90 8.07 -8.39
N SER A 31 7.99 7.32 -9.49
CA SER A 31 7.80 7.82 -10.85
C SER A 31 6.71 7.02 -11.53
N MET A 32 5.87 7.69 -12.30
CA MET A 32 4.72 7.10 -12.99
C MET A 32 4.79 7.34 -14.49
N ALA A 33 4.23 6.40 -15.24
CA ALA A 33 3.91 6.59 -16.66
C ALA A 33 2.67 7.48 -16.83
N ALA A 34 2.38 7.85 -18.08
CA ALA A 34 1.27 8.74 -18.41
C ALA A 34 -0.12 8.15 -18.07
N ASP A 35 -0.21 6.83 -17.96
CA ASP A 35 -1.41 6.08 -17.56
C ASP A 35 -1.56 5.93 -16.03
N GLY A 36 -0.61 6.46 -15.25
CA GLY A 36 -0.59 6.33 -13.79
C GLY A 36 0.13 5.08 -13.28
N THR A 37 0.64 4.22 -14.16
CA THR A 37 1.35 3.00 -13.75
C THR A 37 2.69 3.35 -13.08
N LEU A 38 2.99 2.71 -11.95
CA LEU A 38 4.28 2.85 -11.25
C LEU A 38 5.43 2.33 -12.13
N THR A 39 6.44 3.16 -12.33
CA THR A 39 7.61 2.84 -13.19
C THR A 39 8.91 2.75 -12.41
N GLU A 40 9.11 3.58 -11.39
CA GLU A 40 10.31 3.57 -10.56
C GLU A 40 9.96 3.88 -9.10
N VAL A 41 10.65 3.21 -8.18
CA VAL A 41 10.59 3.44 -6.74
C VAL A 41 12.00 3.72 -6.24
N MET A 42 12.20 4.79 -5.48
CA MET A 42 13.45 5.09 -4.80
C MET A 42 13.20 5.37 -3.32
N VAL A 43 14.03 4.74 -2.48
CA VAL A 43 14.00 4.93 -1.04
C VAL A 43 15.34 5.51 -0.63
N ARG A 44 15.33 6.69 -0.02
CA ARG A 44 16.53 7.33 0.55
C ARG A 44 16.46 7.26 2.05
N LEU A 45 17.46 6.61 2.65
CA LEU A 45 17.56 6.36 4.08
C LEU A 45 18.99 6.51 4.56
N GLY A 46 19.15 6.96 5.81
CA GLY A 46 20.45 7.06 6.46
C GLY A 46 21.40 8.06 5.79
N LYS A 47 22.66 8.03 6.24
CA LYS A 47 23.74 8.84 5.66
C LYS A 47 24.38 8.09 4.49
N HIS A 48 24.87 8.83 3.50
CA HIS A 48 25.62 8.26 2.39
C HIS A 48 26.78 7.38 2.89
N GLY A 49 26.96 6.21 2.28
CA GLY A 49 27.98 5.24 2.67
C GLY A 49 27.68 4.41 3.92
N SER A 50 26.52 4.60 4.57
CA SER A 50 26.09 3.72 5.68
C SER A 50 25.54 2.40 5.15
N THR A 51 25.55 1.37 6.00
CA THR A 51 24.98 0.04 5.68
C THR A 51 23.51 0.15 5.26
N LEU A 52 22.72 0.98 5.94
CA LEU A 52 21.30 1.16 5.62
C LEU A 52 21.10 1.86 4.26
N ALA A 53 21.91 2.89 3.97
CA ALA A 53 21.88 3.54 2.67
C ALA A 53 22.24 2.57 1.53
N GLY A 54 23.27 1.74 1.73
CA GLY A 54 23.66 0.71 0.76
C GLY A 54 22.58 -0.34 0.52
N LEU A 55 21.91 -0.83 1.57
CA LEU A 55 20.79 -1.77 1.43
C LEU A 55 19.57 -1.13 0.74
N ALA A 56 19.27 0.14 1.04
CA ALA A 56 18.20 0.88 0.38
C ALA A 56 18.50 1.09 -1.12
N ASP A 57 19.74 1.41 -1.48
CA ASP A 57 20.18 1.54 -2.87
C ASP A 57 20.11 0.18 -3.60
N ALA A 58 20.49 -0.92 -2.94
CA ALA A 58 20.35 -2.27 -3.51
C ALA A 58 18.87 -2.62 -3.76
N LEU A 59 17.98 -2.36 -2.80
CA LEU A 59 16.53 -2.57 -2.96
C LEU A 59 15.98 -1.74 -4.12
N HIS A 60 16.36 -0.46 -4.21
CA HIS A 60 16.00 0.42 -5.32
C HIS A 60 16.39 -0.18 -6.67
N HIS A 61 17.62 -0.67 -6.81
CA HIS A 61 18.07 -1.28 -8.05
C HIS A 61 17.31 -2.56 -8.40
N THR A 62 17.09 -3.46 -7.43
CA THR A 62 16.39 -4.73 -7.67
C THR A 62 14.93 -4.49 -8.07
N VAL A 63 14.21 -3.64 -7.33
CA VAL A 63 12.80 -3.32 -7.62
C VAL A 63 12.66 -2.68 -9.00
N ASN A 64 13.50 -1.68 -9.31
CA ASN A 64 13.40 -0.98 -10.58
C ASN A 64 13.85 -1.83 -11.77
N LEU A 65 14.76 -2.79 -11.56
CA LEU A 65 15.07 -3.78 -12.58
C LEU A 65 13.83 -4.64 -12.88
N GLY A 66 13.15 -5.14 -11.85
CA GLY A 66 11.90 -5.89 -12.01
C GLY A 66 10.83 -5.11 -12.77
N LEU A 67 10.56 -3.87 -12.35
CA LEU A 67 9.57 -3.01 -13.01
C LEU A 67 9.92 -2.74 -14.48
N ARG A 68 11.19 -2.50 -14.80
CA ARG A 68 11.65 -2.31 -16.19
C ARG A 68 11.48 -3.56 -17.06
N HIS A 69 11.53 -4.75 -16.46
CA HIS A 69 11.31 -6.02 -17.13
C HIS A 69 9.83 -6.48 -17.12
N GLY A 70 8.91 -5.61 -16.68
CA GLY A 70 7.47 -5.88 -16.72
C GLY A 70 6.96 -6.72 -15.56
N ALA A 71 7.67 -6.77 -14.43
CA ALA A 71 7.15 -7.39 -13.21
C ALA A 71 5.83 -6.72 -12.79
N PRO A 72 4.76 -7.48 -12.46
CA PRO A 72 3.50 -6.91 -12.02
C PRO A 72 3.67 -6.11 -10.73
N VAL A 73 3.20 -4.85 -10.72
CA VAL A 73 3.34 -3.94 -9.57
C VAL A 73 2.78 -4.54 -8.28
N VAL A 74 1.63 -5.20 -8.37
CA VAL A 74 0.98 -5.86 -7.24
C VAL A 74 1.85 -6.97 -6.64
N GLU A 75 2.49 -7.80 -7.48
CA GLU A 75 3.37 -8.88 -7.02
C GLU A 75 4.62 -8.34 -6.34
N VAL A 76 5.21 -7.26 -6.91
CA VAL A 76 6.36 -6.58 -6.30
C VAL A 76 5.99 -6.01 -4.92
N ILE A 77 4.83 -5.36 -4.80
CA ILE A 77 4.34 -4.83 -3.53
C ILE A 77 4.09 -5.97 -2.55
N GLN A 78 3.40 -7.03 -2.97
CA GLN A 78 3.07 -8.17 -2.13
C GLN A 78 4.32 -8.87 -1.58
N ALA A 79 5.39 -8.97 -2.37
CA ALA A 79 6.66 -9.55 -1.93
C ALA A 79 7.37 -8.75 -0.83
N LEU A 80 7.01 -7.48 -0.64
CA LEU A 80 7.61 -6.57 0.34
C LEU A 80 6.71 -6.36 1.57
N LEU A 81 5.42 -6.69 1.49
CA LEU A 81 4.49 -6.58 2.61
C LEU A 81 4.90 -7.49 3.77
N ASP A 82 4.63 -7.02 4.99
CA ASP A 82 4.88 -7.72 6.25
C ASP A 82 6.34 -8.08 6.53
N ALA A 83 7.28 -7.54 5.73
CA ALA A 83 8.70 -7.60 6.04
C ALA A 83 8.94 -7.02 7.45
N ALA A 84 9.57 -7.78 8.32
CA ALA A 84 9.70 -7.43 9.74
C ALA A 84 11.18 -7.34 10.15
N TYR A 85 11.63 -6.13 10.45
CA TYR A 85 12.98 -5.83 10.94
C TYR A 85 13.03 -4.40 11.48
N ASP A 86 14.00 -4.10 12.35
CA ASP A 86 14.17 -2.75 12.90
C ASP A 86 14.87 -1.82 11.88
N PRO A 87 14.46 -0.54 11.77
CA PRO A 87 13.49 0.15 12.60
C PRO A 87 12.03 -0.11 12.20
N ARG A 88 11.17 -0.25 13.22
CA ARG A 88 9.73 -0.50 13.09
C ARG A 88 8.94 0.31 14.13
N GLY A 89 7.64 0.42 13.94
CA GLY A 89 6.73 1.08 14.88
C GLY A 89 5.90 2.17 14.24
N MET A 90 5.60 3.21 15.02
CA MET A 90 4.78 4.34 14.60
C MET A 90 5.39 5.07 13.41
N THR A 91 4.52 5.59 12.55
CA THR A 91 4.91 6.42 11.41
C THR A 91 4.33 7.83 11.51
N ASN A 92 4.76 8.72 10.62
CA ASN A 92 4.16 10.04 10.43
C ASN A 92 3.07 10.07 9.34
N ASP A 93 2.69 8.92 8.76
CA ASP A 93 1.65 8.80 7.75
C ASP A 93 0.33 8.36 8.41
N PRO A 94 -0.72 9.21 8.42
CA PRO A 94 -1.99 8.88 9.04
C PRO A 94 -2.72 7.70 8.36
N GLU A 95 -2.40 7.41 7.11
CA GLU A 95 -2.98 6.26 6.39
C GLU A 95 -2.23 4.95 6.67
N VAL A 96 -1.00 5.03 7.20
CA VAL A 96 -0.18 3.88 7.61
C VAL A 96 0.38 4.11 9.02
N PRO A 97 -0.45 4.08 10.09
CA PRO A 97 -0.02 4.54 11.41
C PRO A 97 1.15 3.77 12.02
N THR A 98 1.29 2.49 11.66
CA THR A 98 2.37 1.60 12.11
C THR A 98 2.88 0.74 10.97
N ALA A 99 4.16 0.40 10.98
CA ALA A 99 4.76 -0.57 10.05
C ALA A 99 5.73 -1.52 10.76
N SER A 100 5.85 -2.75 10.24
CA SER A 100 6.75 -3.78 10.78
C SER A 100 8.21 -3.62 10.35
N SER A 101 8.46 -2.75 9.38
CA SER A 101 9.78 -2.29 8.95
C SER A 101 9.64 -1.09 8.01
N ILE A 102 10.75 -0.50 7.58
CA ILE A 102 10.75 0.49 6.50
C ILE A 102 10.27 -0.11 5.17
N THR A 103 10.68 -1.35 4.84
CA THR A 103 10.20 -2.03 3.62
C THR A 103 8.70 -2.23 3.65
N ASP A 104 8.16 -2.67 4.78
CA ASP A 104 6.71 -2.87 4.96
C ASP A 104 5.96 -1.53 4.82
N TYR A 105 6.47 -0.45 5.42
CA TYR A 105 5.90 0.89 5.22
C TYR A 105 5.87 1.29 3.73
N VAL A 106 6.99 1.11 3.02
CA VAL A 106 7.07 1.44 1.58
C VAL A 106 6.06 0.60 0.79
N ALA A 107 5.95 -0.70 1.07
CA ALA A 107 5.00 -1.58 0.40
C ALA A 107 3.55 -1.16 0.65
N ARG A 108 3.17 -0.88 1.91
CA ARG A 108 1.82 -0.40 2.25
C ARG A 108 1.50 0.93 1.58
N ARG A 109 2.44 1.87 1.58
CA ARG A 109 2.26 3.17 0.93
C ARG A 109 2.09 3.04 -0.58
N LEU A 110 2.91 2.22 -1.22
CA LEU A 110 2.76 1.92 -2.65
C LEU A 110 1.44 1.22 -2.96
N ALA A 111 0.98 0.31 -2.09
CA ALA A 111 -0.34 -0.30 -2.24
C ALA A 111 -1.43 0.77 -2.23
N LEU A 112 -1.43 1.67 -1.23
CA LEU A 112 -2.40 2.76 -1.12
C LEU A 112 -2.40 3.69 -2.34
N ASP A 113 -1.23 3.98 -2.90
CA ASP A 113 -1.08 4.91 -4.03
C ASP A 113 -1.41 4.27 -5.40
N PHE A 114 -1.11 2.97 -5.59
CA PHE A 114 -1.10 2.34 -6.91
C PHE A 114 -2.02 1.13 -7.06
N VAL A 115 -2.57 0.59 -5.97
CA VAL A 115 -3.40 -0.62 -6.01
C VAL A 115 -4.87 -0.25 -5.74
N PRO A 116 -5.80 -0.66 -6.62
CA PRO A 116 -7.23 -0.42 -6.41
C PRO A 116 -7.73 -1.03 -5.11
N TYR A 117 -8.73 -0.39 -4.48
CA TYR A 117 -9.29 -0.81 -3.19
C TYR A 117 -9.64 -2.31 -3.13
N GLY A 118 -10.31 -2.86 -4.14
CA GLY A 118 -10.73 -4.27 -4.15
C GLY A 118 -9.55 -5.26 -4.06
N GLU A 119 -8.40 -4.91 -4.63
CA GLU A 119 -7.19 -5.73 -4.55
C GLU A 119 -6.42 -5.47 -3.26
N ARG A 120 -6.43 -4.23 -2.77
CA ARG A 120 -5.88 -3.88 -1.45
C ARG A 120 -6.54 -4.65 -0.29
N VAL A 121 -7.84 -4.91 -0.38
CA VAL A 121 -8.57 -5.77 0.58
C VAL A 121 -7.94 -7.17 0.63
N ARG A 122 -7.58 -7.75 -0.53
CA ARG A 122 -6.95 -9.09 -0.61
C ARG A 122 -5.54 -9.10 -0.02
N LEU A 123 -4.83 -7.98 -0.11
CA LEU A 123 -3.51 -7.79 0.48
C LEU A 123 -3.57 -7.39 1.98
N SER A 124 -4.76 -7.25 2.56
CA SER A 124 -4.96 -6.71 3.92
C SER A 124 -4.33 -5.32 4.14
N VAL A 125 -4.29 -4.49 3.10
CA VAL A 125 -3.76 -3.12 3.17
C VAL A 125 -4.91 -2.11 3.12
N LEU A 126 -5.40 -1.72 4.29
CA LEU A 126 -6.50 -0.78 4.43
C LEU A 126 -6.08 0.43 5.26
N THR A 127 -6.56 1.62 4.92
CA THR A 127 -6.42 2.79 5.77
C THR A 127 -7.22 2.62 7.07
N PRO A 128 -6.91 3.34 8.16
CA PRO A 128 -7.68 3.24 9.41
C PRO A 128 -9.18 3.50 9.24
N ALA A 129 -9.54 4.44 8.35
CA ALA A 129 -10.93 4.74 8.02
C ALA A 129 -11.62 3.56 7.31
N GLU A 130 -10.94 2.95 6.33
CA GLU A 130 -11.43 1.76 5.62
C GLU A 130 -11.58 0.55 6.54
N GLN A 131 -10.63 0.34 7.46
CA GLN A 131 -10.70 -0.74 8.46
C GLN A 131 -11.91 -0.56 9.40
N THR A 132 -12.14 0.68 9.85
CA THR A 132 -13.28 1.00 10.72
C THR A 132 -14.60 0.77 9.99
N ALA A 133 -14.72 1.23 8.74
CA ALA A 133 -15.90 1.02 7.92
C ALA A 133 -16.18 -0.46 7.62
N LEU A 134 -15.13 -1.25 7.36
CA LEU A 134 -15.28 -2.69 7.13
C LEU A 134 -15.75 -3.42 8.38
N THR A 135 -15.20 -3.05 9.54
CA THR A 135 -15.58 -3.63 10.84
C THR A 135 -17.02 -3.29 11.20
N SER A 136 -17.46 -2.06 10.97
CA SER A 136 -18.84 -1.65 11.26
C SER A 136 -19.86 -2.31 10.32
N HIS A 137 -19.53 -2.50 9.04
CA HIS A 137 -20.37 -3.29 8.13
C HIS A 137 -20.49 -4.76 8.55
N HIS A 138 -19.42 -5.38 9.04
CA HIS A 138 -19.48 -6.75 9.53
C HIS A 138 -20.30 -6.87 10.82
N ALA A 139 -20.18 -5.91 11.73
CA ALA A 139 -20.98 -5.87 12.95
C ALA A 139 -22.49 -5.75 12.66
N ALA A 140 -22.88 -4.85 11.74
CA ALA A 140 -24.29 -4.69 11.36
C ALA A 140 -24.89 -5.96 10.72
N ALA A 141 -24.10 -6.71 9.93
CA ALA A 141 -24.55 -7.97 9.35
C ALA A 141 -24.73 -9.08 10.41
N ALA A 142 -23.92 -9.08 11.47
CA ALA A 142 -24.07 -10.03 12.58
C ALA A 142 -25.34 -9.75 13.40
N ASP A 143 -25.68 -8.47 13.61
CA ASP A 143 -26.92 -8.07 14.30
C ASP A 143 -28.18 -8.49 13.52
N ASP A 144 -28.15 -8.40 12.18
CA ASP A 144 -29.26 -8.83 11.32
C ASP A 144 -29.46 -10.37 11.31
N ASP A 145 -28.37 -11.14 11.37
CA ASP A 145 -28.43 -12.60 11.49
C ASP A 145 -28.95 -13.03 12.87
N GLU A 146 -28.56 -12.35 13.95
CA GLU A 146 -29.08 -12.61 15.30
C GLU A 146 -30.56 -12.22 15.43
N ALA A 147 -30.95 -11.07 14.87
CA ALA A 147 -32.35 -10.62 14.83
C ALA A 147 -33.24 -11.54 13.97
N THR A 148 -32.69 -12.14 12.92
CA THR A 148 -33.39 -13.14 12.09
C THR A 148 -33.51 -14.49 12.82
N ALA A 149 -32.49 -14.88 13.59
CA ALA A 149 -32.49 -16.12 14.38
C ALA A 149 -33.46 -16.08 15.59
N LEU A 150 -33.74 -14.91 16.16
CA LEU A 150 -34.65 -14.73 17.31
C LEU A 150 -36.13 -14.58 16.91
N ARG A 151 -36.48 -14.70 15.62
CA ARG A 151 -37.90 -14.72 15.22
C ARG A 151 -38.57 -16.01 15.70
N PRO A 152 -39.63 -15.95 16.54
CA PRO A 152 -40.29 -17.16 17.02
C PRO A 152 -40.89 -17.93 15.84
N ARG A 153 -40.52 -19.21 15.70
CA ARG A 153 -41.13 -20.12 14.72
C ARG A 153 -42.64 -20.12 14.95
N GLY A 154 -43.38 -19.71 13.93
CA GLY A 154 -44.82 -19.47 14.00
C GLY A 154 -45.58 -20.60 14.69
N ARG A 155 -46.42 -20.22 15.65
CA ARG A 155 -47.37 -21.11 16.32
C ARG A 155 -48.31 -21.72 15.28
N VAL A 156 -48.19 -23.02 15.07
CA VAL A 156 -49.10 -23.78 14.20
C VAL A 156 -50.52 -23.62 14.76
N PRO A 157 -51.52 -23.20 13.98
CA PRO A 157 -52.88 -23.10 14.49
C PRO A 157 -53.41 -24.52 14.74
N ALA A 158 -53.79 -24.79 15.99
CA ALA A 158 -54.50 -26.00 16.36
C ALA A 158 -55.94 -25.89 15.81
N THR A 159 -56.26 -26.69 14.80
CA THR A 159 -57.62 -26.88 14.32
C THR A 159 -58.34 -27.85 15.27
N VAL A 160 -59.50 -27.41 15.77
CA VAL A 160 -60.46 -28.20 16.55
C VAL A 160 -61.31 -29.05 15.62
#